data_AF-A0A3D4DQE4-F1
#
_entry.id   AF-A0A3D4DQE4-F1
#
_cell.length_a   1.000
_cell.length_b   1.000
_cell.length_c   1.000
_cell.angle_alpha   90.00
_cell.angle_beta   90.00
_cell.angle_gamma   90.00
#
_symmetry.space_group_name_H-M   'P 1'
#
loop_
_entity.id
_entity.type
_entity.pdbx_description
1 polymer ?
#
loop_
_entity_poly.entity_id
_entity_poly.type
_entity_poly.pdbx_seq_one_letter_code
_entity_poly.pdbx_strand_id
1 'polypeptide(L)' 'MARADAGKIPERAHAGRDGGDWACARGFAEIRNQCDEVRVPEQTHLDRSGDGCECDRPFVQSQTECVLR' A
#
# COMPACT_ATOMS: atom_id res chain seq x y z
N MET A 1 10.87 -5.96 -27.26
CA MET A 1 11.00 -6.24 -25.82
C MET A 1 10.96 -4.89 -25.14
N ALA A 2 9.90 -4.59 -24.41
CA ALA A 2 9.67 -3.26 -23.84
C ALA A 2 10.85 -2.90 -22.94
N ARG A 3 11.50 -1.77 -23.27
CA ARG A 3 12.44 -1.15 -22.36
C ARG A 3 11.58 -0.42 -21.35
N ALA A 4 11.36 -1.07 -20.21
CA ALA A 4 11.08 -0.33 -18.99
C ALA A 4 12.32 0.55 -18.79
N ASP A 5 12.16 1.87 -18.94
CA ASP A 5 13.13 2.83 -18.49
C ASP A 5 13.33 2.59 -16.99
N ALA A 6 14.31 1.74 -16.67
CA ALA A 6 14.70 1.34 -15.34
C ALA A 6 15.40 2.51 -14.65
N GLY A 7 14.62 3.55 -14.35
CA GLY A 7 15.06 4.77 -13.68
C GLY A 7 14.65 4.79 -12.22
N LYS A 8 15.09 3.79 -11.44
CA LYS A 8 14.91 3.59 -9.99
C LYS A 8 13.51 3.13 -9.53
N ILE A 9 13.32 1.81 -9.48
CA ILE A 9 12.35 1.22 -8.54
C ILE A 9 12.86 1.54 -7.12
N PRO A 10 12.08 2.22 -6.27
CA PRO A 10 12.49 2.54 -4.91
C PRO A 10 12.58 1.28 -4.03
N GLU A 11 13.22 1.39 -2.86
CA GLU A 11 13.22 0.29 -1.89
C GLU A 11 11.77 -0.07 -1.53
N ARG A 12 11.49 -1.35 -1.30
CA ARG A 12 10.14 -1.86 -0.95
C ARG A 12 9.11 -1.66 -2.07
N ALA A 13 9.55 -1.49 -3.31
CA ALA A 13 8.73 -1.54 -4.53
C ALA A 13 9.12 -2.72 -5.44
N HIS A 14 8.20 -3.11 -6.32
CA HIS A 14 8.40 -4.15 -7.31
C HIS A 14 7.96 -3.67 -8.70
N ALA A 15 8.51 -4.27 -9.75
CA ALA A 15 8.13 -3.96 -11.12
C ALA A 15 6.67 -4.37 -11.35
N GLY A 16 5.84 -3.43 -11.84
CA GLY A 16 4.48 -3.72 -12.27
C GLY A 16 4.46 -4.72 -13.41
N ARG A 17 3.42 -5.55 -13.45
CA ARG A 17 3.26 -6.64 -14.43
C ARG A 17 3.28 -6.16 -15.88
N ASP A 18 2.93 -4.90 -16.13
CA ASP A 18 2.79 -4.30 -17.45
C ASP A 18 4.04 -3.54 -17.93
N GLY A 19 5.13 -3.56 -17.15
CA GLY A 19 6.45 -3.09 -17.59
C GLY A 19 6.60 -1.58 -17.80
N GLY A 20 5.62 -0.78 -17.36
CA GLY A 20 5.64 0.70 -17.42
C GLY A 20 5.84 1.37 -16.07
N ASP A 21 5.25 0.81 -15.00
CA ASP A 21 5.21 1.42 -13.67
C ASP A 21 5.71 0.45 -12.58
N TRP A 22 6.14 0.99 -11.45
CA TRP A 22 6.45 0.22 -10.25
C TRP A 22 5.27 0.29 -9.28
N ALA A 23 5.10 -0.75 -8.48
CA ALA A 23 4.11 -0.80 -7.41
C ALA A 23 4.81 -1.04 -6.08
N CYS A 24 4.32 -0.40 -5.01
CA CYS A 24 4.81 -0.71 -3.68
C CYS A 24 4.55 -2.17 -3.34
N ALA A 25 5.47 -2.77 -2.58
CA ALA A 25 5.26 -4.08 -2.00
C ALA A 25 4.05 -4.01 -1.06
N ARG A 26 3.37 -5.14 -0.89
CA ARG A 26 2.22 -5.23 0.00
C ARG A 26 2.62 -4.81 1.43
N GLY A 27 1.87 -3.88 2.00
CA GLY A 27 2.19 -3.23 3.28
C GLY A 27 2.90 -1.88 3.14
N PHE A 28 3.08 -1.39 1.91
CA PHE A 28 3.70 -0.10 1.64
C PHE A 28 2.83 0.76 0.71
N ALA A 29 2.73 2.04 1.04
CA ALA A 29 2.00 3.04 0.26
C ALA A 29 2.96 3.94 -0.51
N GLU A 30 2.55 4.36 -1.71
CA GLU A 30 3.31 5.34 -2.48
C GLU A 30 3.18 6.73 -1.85
N ILE A 31 4.28 7.21 -1.29
CA ILE A 31 4.41 8.55 -0.70
C ILE A 31 5.61 9.26 -1.33
N ARG A 32 5.34 10.31 -2.12
CA ARG A 32 6.37 11.17 -2.73
C ARG A 32 7.42 10.38 -3.55
N ASN A 33 6.99 9.43 -4.38
CA ASN A 33 7.85 8.55 -5.18
C ASN A 33 8.71 7.57 -4.34
N GLN A 34 8.25 7.22 -3.13
CA GLN A 34 8.85 6.20 -2.29
C GLN A 34 7.76 5.31 -1.71
N CYS A 35 8.12 4.11 -1.29
CA CYS A 35 7.23 3.20 -0.60
C CYS A 35 7.43 3.33 0.90
N ASP A 36 6.49 4.01 1.56
CA ASP A 36 6.48 4.17 3.01
C ASP A 36 5.60 3.10 3.65
N GLU A 37 5.89 2.72 4.88
CA GLU A 37 5.20 1.63 5.55
C GLU A 37 3.77 2.04 5.89
N VAL A 38 2.80 1.23 5.45
CA VAL A 38 1.41 1.41 5.85
C VAL A 38 1.33 1.10 7.32
N ARG A 39 1.08 2.13 8.15
CA ARG A 39 0.72 1.88 9.54
C ARG A 39 -0.62 1.19 9.58
N VAL A 40 -0.60 -0.07 10.03
CA VAL A 40 -1.77 -0.89 10.31
C VAL A 40 -2.03 -0.81 11.81
N PRO A 41 -2.90 0.11 12.29
CA PRO A 41 -3.27 0.18 13.71
C PRO A 41 -4.02 -1.08 14.16
N GLU A 42 -4.18 -1.25 15.47
CA GLU A 42 -5.01 -2.32 16.02
C GLU A 42 -6.44 -2.25 15.45
N GLN A 43 -7.05 -3.42 15.22
CA GLN A 43 -8.41 -3.55 14.67
C GLN A 43 -8.53 -3.11 13.19
N THR A 44 -7.41 -3.15 12.46
CA THR A 44 -7.35 -2.94 11.00
C THR A 44 -6.53 -4.03 10.32
N HIS A 45 -6.78 -4.24 9.03
CA HIS A 45 -5.95 -5.09 8.19
C HIS A 45 -5.55 -4.37 6.90
N LEU A 46 -4.47 -4.85 6.26
CA LEU A 46 -4.11 -4.40 4.92
C LEU A 46 -5.22 -4.71 3.94
N ASP A 47 -5.62 -3.71 3.19
CA ASP A 47 -6.64 -3.84 2.16
C ASP A 47 -6.18 -4.81 1.04
N ARG A 48 -7.07 -5.08 0.09
CA ARG A 48 -6.75 -5.97 -1.04
C ARG A 48 -5.65 -5.44 -1.95
N SER A 49 -5.56 -4.12 -2.07
CA SER A 49 -4.58 -3.43 -2.92
C SER A 49 -3.20 -3.48 -2.26
N GLY A 50 -3.16 -3.47 -0.92
CA GLY A 50 -1.94 -3.64 -0.13
C GLY A 50 -1.18 -2.34 0.11
N ASP A 51 -1.71 -1.22 -0.39
CA ASP A 51 -1.22 0.15 -0.18
C ASP A 51 -2.02 0.92 0.88
N GLY A 52 -3.08 0.31 1.44
CA GLY A 52 -3.88 0.90 2.51
C GLY A 52 -4.24 -0.09 3.62
N CYS A 53 -4.91 0.43 4.64
CA CYS A 53 -5.51 -0.37 5.70
C CYS A 53 -7.01 -0.06 5.81
N GLU A 54 -7.81 -1.09 6.04
CA GLU A 54 -9.25 -0.98 6.31
C GLU A 54 -9.59 -1.52 7.70
N CYS A 55 -10.65 -1.02 8.32
CA CYS A 55 -11.11 -1.53 9.62
C CYS A 55 -11.52 -3.00 9.49
N ASP A 56 -11.08 -3.82 10.44
CA ASP A 56 -11.57 -5.19 10.55
C ASP A 56 -13.07 -5.20 10.80
N ARG A 57 -13.81 -6.14 10.22
CA ARG A 57 -15.22 -6.30 10.58
C ARG A 57 -15.32 -6.95 11.96
N PRO A 58 -16.21 -6.48 12.86
CA PRO A 58 -17.31 -5.51 12.67
C PRO A 58 -16.99 -4.03 13.00
N PHE A 59 -15.70 -3.66 13.13
CA PHE A 59 -15.28 -2.29 13.42
C PHE A 59 -15.54 -1.35 12.23
N VAL A 60 -15.86 -0.09 12.54
CA VAL A 60 -16.12 0.97 11.54
C VAL A 60 -15.21 2.15 11.78
N GLN A 61 -14.82 2.83 10.70
CA GLN A 61 -13.95 3.99 10.77
C GLN A 61 -14.69 5.17 11.41
N SER A 62 -14.17 5.65 12.54
CA SER A 62 -14.64 6.81 13.27
C SER A 62 -13.51 7.81 13.39
N GLN A 63 -13.57 8.88 12.59
CA GLN A 63 -12.54 9.92 12.46
C GLN A 63 -11.16 9.35 12.11
N THR A 64 -10.40 8.89 13.10
CA THR A 64 -9.03 8.37 12.99
C THR A 64 -8.87 6.97 13.58
N GLU A 65 -9.91 6.40 14.17
CA GLU A 65 -9.87 5.11 14.88
C GLU A 65 -10.96 4.17 14.37
N CYS A 66 -10.70 2.86 14.42
CA CYS A 66 -11.70 1.85 14.12
C CYS A 66 -12.42 1.45 15.41
N VAL A 67 -13.70 1.81 15.52
CA VAL A 67 -14.49 1.56 16.73
C VAL A 67 -15.55 0.49 16.48
N LEU A 68 -15.83 -0.31 17.50
CA LEU A 68 -16.94 -1.26 17.47
C LEU A 68 -18.23 -0.46 17.54
N ARG A 69 -19.10 -0.63 16.55
CA ARG A 69 -20.42 0.02 16.49
C ARG A 69 -21.54 -0.94 16.84
#